data_AF-A0A821XU09-F1
#
_entry.id   AF-A0A821XU09-F1
#
_cell.length_a   1.000
_cell.length_b   1.000
_cell.length_c   1.000
_cell.angle_alpha   90.00
_cell.angle_beta   90.00
_cell.angle_gamma   90.00
#
_symmetry.space_group_name_H-M   'P 1'
#
loop_
_entity.id
_entity.type
_entity.pdbx_description
1 polymer ?
#
loop_
_entity_poly.entity_id
_entity_poly.type
_entity_poly.pdbx_seq_one_letter_code
_entity_poly.pdbx_strand_id
1 'polypeptide(L)'
;VSDKYNRTLIECLPKFWPKTSEIEFSYKKLTFELLIEIIIHSNWQTQLIVIQSINEILQKSSTIISSDIICLLEPIINLGPRTKSSGLKREILKFVKIVFENSQYSICFNENEHIKNILQFNIDEMIHDNRSNEISEQAKELKKHYEHLFIKTKSIDITNFDQNENNLF
;
A
#
# COMPACT_ATOMS: atom_id res chain seq x y z
N VAL A 1 -6.27 29.77 -1.47
CA VAL A 1 -6.52 29.44 -2.89
C VAL A 1 -5.86 28.11 -3.27
N SER A 2 -4.60 27.88 -2.88
CA SER A 2 -3.86 26.61 -3.06
C SER A 2 -4.62 25.35 -2.58
N ASP A 3 -5.08 25.31 -1.33
CA ASP A 3 -5.72 24.10 -0.77
C ASP A 3 -7.03 23.71 -1.47
N LYS A 4 -7.84 24.70 -1.87
CA LYS A 4 -9.08 24.44 -2.60
C LYS A 4 -8.79 23.86 -3.99
N TYR A 5 -7.76 24.38 -4.67
CA TYR A 5 -7.35 23.90 -5.98
C TYR A 5 -6.77 22.48 -5.89
N ASN A 6 -5.84 22.24 -4.96
CA ASN A 6 -5.25 20.91 -4.73
C ASN A 6 -6.34 19.88 -4.41
N ARG A 7 -7.26 20.23 -3.51
CA ARG A 7 -8.39 19.37 -3.17
C ARG A 7 -9.26 19.04 -4.39
N THR A 8 -9.65 20.02 -5.19
CA THR A 8 -10.42 19.80 -6.42
C THR A 8 -9.66 18.93 -7.41
N LEU A 9 -8.35 19.17 -7.60
CA LEU A 9 -7.52 18.38 -8.49
C LEU A 9 -7.53 16.91 -8.04
N ILE A 10 -7.27 16.64 -6.76
CA ILE A 10 -7.25 15.28 -6.20
C ILE A 10 -8.62 14.60 -6.36
N GLU A 11 -9.71 15.27 -5.97
CA GLU A 11 -11.08 14.73 -6.07
C GLU A 11 -11.50 14.43 -7.52
N CYS A 12 -10.91 15.12 -8.49
CA CYS A 12 -11.15 14.90 -9.91
C CYS A 12 -10.32 13.75 -10.51
N LEU A 13 -9.16 13.40 -9.93
CA LEU A 13 -8.26 12.38 -10.47
C LEU A 13 -8.97 11.05 -10.81
N PRO A 14 -9.85 10.48 -9.97
CA PRO A 14 -10.50 9.21 -10.29
C PRO A 14 -11.41 9.27 -11.53
N LYS A 15 -11.99 10.44 -11.82
CA LYS A 15 -12.91 10.63 -12.95
C LYS A 15 -12.16 10.77 -14.28
N PHE A 16 -10.97 11.35 -14.22
CA PHE A 16 -10.13 11.62 -15.39
C PHE A 16 -8.96 10.65 -15.51
N TRP A 17 -8.87 9.63 -14.64
CA TRP A 17 -7.81 8.64 -14.73
C TRP A 17 -7.87 7.96 -16.10
N PRO A 18 -6.74 7.93 -16.84
CA PRO A 18 -6.73 7.35 -18.18
C PRO A 18 -7.19 5.88 -18.16
N LYS A 19 -8.03 5.52 -19.12
CA LYS A 19 -8.45 4.13 -19.35
C LYS A 19 -7.52 3.38 -20.29
N THR A 20 -6.60 4.09 -20.92
CA THR A 20 -5.65 3.57 -21.91
C THR A 20 -4.23 3.82 -21.42
N SER A 21 -3.36 2.84 -21.64
CA SER A 21 -1.96 2.87 -21.19
C SER A 21 -1.15 4.02 -21.81
N GLU A 22 -1.47 4.49 -23.01
CA GLU A 22 -0.69 5.52 -23.73
C GLU A 22 -0.74 6.90 -23.08
N ILE A 23 -1.91 7.37 -22.64
CA ILE A 23 -2.04 8.67 -21.94
C ILE A 23 -1.50 8.54 -20.51
N GLU A 24 -1.63 7.36 -19.92
CA GLU A 24 -1.10 7.06 -18.59
C GLU A 24 0.42 7.22 -18.53
N PHE A 25 1.18 6.66 -19.48
CA PHE A 25 2.65 6.76 -19.45
C PHE A 25 3.20 8.20 -19.48
N SER A 26 2.45 9.16 -20.06
CA SER A 26 2.95 10.54 -20.24
C SER A 26 2.85 11.42 -18.98
N TYR A 27 1.91 11.12 -18.07
CA TYR A 27 1.62 11.99 -16.91
C TYR A 27 1.69 11.26 -15.57
N LYS A 28 1.81 9.94 -15.58
CA LYS A 28 1.72 9.11 -14.38
C LYS A 28 2.82 9.37 -13.36
N LYS A 29 4.08 9.39 -13.79
CA LYS A 29 5.22 9.60 -12.88
C LYS A 29 5.05 10.92 -12.09
N LEU A 30 4.80 12.01 -12.80
CA LEU A 30 4.57 13.33 -12.18
C LEU A 30 3.34 13.32 -11.26
N THR A 31 2.27 12.61 -11.65
CA THR A 31 1.06 12.50 -10.84
C THR A 31 1.35 11.77 -9.52
N PHE A 32 2.01 10.61 -9.55
CA PHE A 32 2.33 9.86 -8.33
C PHE A 32 3.37 10.58 -7.47
N GLU A 33 4.38 11.22 -8.05
CA GLU A 33 5.34 12.07 -7.32
C GLU A 33 4.62 13.20 -6.56
N LEU A 34 3.71 13.91 -7.22
CA LEU A 34 2.90 14.95 -6.59
C LEU A 34 2.00 14.38 -5.48
N LEU A 35 1.37 13.22 -5.70
CA LEU A 35 0.55 12.58 -4.68
C LEU A 35 1.37 12.18 -3.45
N ILE A 36 2.59 11.67 -3.63
CA ILE A 36 3.52 11.36 -2.54
C ILE A 36 3.86 12.63 -1.76
N GLU A 37 4.20 13.72 -2.45
CA GLU A 37 4.50 15.01 -1.82
C GLU A 37 3.31 15.50 -0.97
N ILE A 38 2.09 15.44 -1.53
CA ILE A 38 0.87 15.82 -0.82
C ILE A 38 0.64 14.93 0.40
N ILE A 39 0.82 13.61 0.29
CA ILE A 39 0.68 12.65 1.40
C ILE A 39 1.64 13.01 2.53
N ILE A 40 2.91 13.32 2.22
CA ILE A 40 3.95 13.57 3.23
C ILE A 40 3.75 14.93 3.92
N HIS A 41 3.35 15.97 3.18
CA HIS A 41 3.41 17.35 3.68
C HIS A 41 2.06 17.98 4.05
N SER A 42 0.93 17.32 3.78
CA SER A 42 -0.40 17.89 4.02
C SER A 42 -1.03 17.46 5.36
N ASN A 43 -2.10 18.13 5.76
CA ASN A 43 -2.92 17.71 6.90
C ASN A 43 -3.70 16.41 6.60
N TRP A 44 -4.24 15.81 7.67
CA TRP A 44 -4.94 14.53 7.59
C TRP A 44 -6.19 14.57 6.70
N GLN A 45 -6.88 15.71 6.57
CA GLN A 45 -8.05 15.84 5.70
C GLN A 45 -7.65 15.72 4.22
N THR A 46 -6.54 16.33 3.85
CA THR A 46 -6.03 16.28 2.47
C THR A 46 -5.47 14.89 2.17
N GLN A 47 -4.72 14.30 3.11
CA GLN A 47 -4.25 12.91 3.01
C GLN A 47 -5.41 11.93 2.80
N LEU A 48 -6.51 12.11 3.54
CA LEU A 48 -7.72 11.29 3.40
C LEU A 48 -8.28 11.33 1.97
N ILE A 49 -8.42 12.53 1.41
CA ILE A 49 -8.99 12.72 0.06
C ILE A 49 -8.07 12.10 -1.00
N VAL A 50 -6.74 12.22 -0.83
CA VAL A 50 -5.77 11.56 -1.70
C VAL A 50 -5.94 10.04 -1.67
N ILE A 51 -5.96 9.43 -0.48
CA ILE A 51 -6.05 7.97 -0.36
C ILE A 51 -7.40 7.46 -0.87
N GLN A 52 -8.50 8.18 -0.61
CA GLN A 52 -9.81 7.86 -1.21
C GLN A 52 -9.76 7.85 -2.73
N SER A 53 -9.11 8.85 -3.32
CA SER A 53 -8.97 8.96 -4.76
C SER A 53 -8.13 7.83 -5.35
N ILE A 54 -7.01 7.50 -4.69
CA ILE A 54 -6.15 6.36 -5.07
C ILE A 54 -6.93 5.04 -4.97
N ASN A 55 -7.68 4.81 -3.89
CA ASN A 55 -8.52 3.63 -3.73
C ASN A 55 -9.55 3.49 -4.85
N GLU A 56 -10.21 4.59 -5.23
CA GLU A 56 -11.16 4.59 -6.35
C GLU A 56 -10.50 4.27 -7.70
N ILE A 57 -9.31 4.81 -7.93
CA ILE A 57 -8.55 4.56 -9.16
C ILE A 57 -8.17 3.09 -9.22
N LEU A 58 -7.59 2.55 -8.15
CA LEU A 58 -7.15 1.15 -8.07
C LEU A 58 -8.30 0.14 -8.24
N GLN A 59 -9.51 0.50 -7.82
CA GLN A 59 -10.70 -0.35 -8.03
C GLN A 59 -11.20 -0.37 -9.47
N LYS A 60 -10.86 0.65 -10.28
CA LYS A 60 -11.41 0.84 -11.63
C LYS A 60 -10.38 0.62 -12.74
N SER A 61 -9.10 0.78 -12.45
CA SER A 61 -8.02 0.73 -13.44
C SER A 61 -7.28 -0.61 -13.40
N SER A 62 -7.17 -1.24 -14.56
CA SER A 62 -6.30 -2.40 -14.79
C SER A 62 -4.93 -2.02 -15.36
N THR A 63 -4.69 -0.73 -15.59
CA THR A 63 -3.53 -0.23 -16.35
C THR A 63 -2.42 0.31 -15.45
N ILE A 64 -2.68 0.42 -14.14
CA ILE A 64 -1.66 0.83 -13.19
C ILE A 64 -0.60 -0.26 -13.03
N ILE A 65 0.62 0.04 -13.46
CA ILE A 65 1.80 -0.80 -13.21
C ILE A 65 2.20 -0.83 -11.72
N SER A 66 2.81 -1.94 -11.32
CA SER A 66 3.15 -2.23 -9.93
C SER A 66 4.10 -1.23 -9.30
N SER A 67 5.10 -0.73 -10.04
CA SER A 67 6.11 0.20 -9.52
C SER A 67 5.51 1.49 -8.96
N ASP A 68 4.44 2.01 -9.55
CA ASP A 68 3.81 3.25 -9.08
C ASP A 68 3.06 3.06 -7.76
N ILE A 69 2.45 1.89 -7.59
CA ILE A 69 1.81 1.53 -6.32
C ILE A 69 2.84 1.31 -5.23
N ILE A 70 3.97 0.68 -5.55
CA ILE A 70 5.07 0.49 -4.61
C ILE A 70 5.54 1.82 -4.03
N CYS A 71 5.68 2.86 -4.87
CA CYS A 71 6.10 4.19 -4.42
C CYS A 71 5.11 4.85 -3.44
N LEU A 72 3.83 4.44 -3.44
CA LEU A 72 2.82 4.95 -2.50
C LEU A 72 2.71 4.15 -1.21
N LEU A 73 3.14 2.87 -1.20
CA LEU A 73 2.92 1.97 -0.07
C LEU A 73 3.46 2.55 1.23
N GLU A 74 4.74 2.89 1.26
CA GLU A 74 5.39 3.38 2.48
C GLU A 74 4.80 4.73 2.96
N PRO A 75 4.67 5.77 2.11
CA PRO A 75 4.03 7.02 2.52
C PRO A 75 2.62 6.82 3.10
N ILE A 76 1.80 5.97 2.49
CA ILE A 76 0.41 5.75 2.93
C ILE A 76 0.36 4.93 4.22
N ILE A 77 1.07 3.82 4.29
CA ILE A 77 1.04 2.91 5.44
C ILE A 77 1.54 3.63 6.70
N ASN A 78 2.61 4.43 6.59
CA ASN A 78 3.17 5.18 7.71
C ASN A 78 2.22 6.22 8.32
N LEU A 79 1.15 6.62 7.62
CA LEU A 79 0.13 7.50 8.19
C LEU A 79 -0.74 6.79 9.24
N GLY A 80 -0.84 5.46 9.19
CA GLY A 80 -1.74 4.65 10.01
C GLY A 80 -1.63 4.93 11.51
N PRO A 81 -0.48 4.67 12.16
CA PRO A 81 -0.30 4.96 13.58
C PRO A 81 -0.13 6.45 13.87
N ARG A 82 0.32 7.26 12.89
CA ARG A 82 0.59 8.70 13.10
C ARG A 82 -0.67 9.55 13.17
N THR A 83 -1.78 9.08 12.62
CA THR A 83 -3.04 9.81 12.61
C THR A 83 -3.96 9.42 13.76
N LYS A 84 -4.70 10.39 14.28
CA LYS A 84 -5.85 10.14 15.19
C LYS A 84 -7.16 9.94 14.44
N SER A 85 -7.19 10.16 13.12
CA SER A 85 -8.40 10.06 12.32
C SER A 85 -8.73 8.61 11.99
N SER A 86 -9.83 8.10 12.57
CA SER A 86 -10.35 6.76 12.21
C SER A 86 -10.75 6.67 10.74
N GLY A 87 -11.23 7.77 10.14
CA GLY A 87 -11.53 7.81 8.71
C GLY A 87 -10.29 7.59 7.85
N LEU A 88 -9.16 8.22 8.22
CA LEU A 88 -7.89 8.02 7.51
C LEU A 88 -7.37 6.59 7.68
N LYS A 89 -7.40 6.07 8.92
CA LYS A 89 -7.04 4.68 9.21
C LYS A 89 -7.85 3.67 8.38
N ARG A 90 -9.16 3.87 8.25
CA ARG A 90 -10.05 3.01 7.45
C ARG A 90 -9.66 3.01 5.98
N GLU A 91 -9.38 4.18 5.41
CA GLU A 91 -8.98 4.26 3.99
C GLU A 91 -7.58 3.68 3.74
N ILE A 92 -6.67 3.75 4.71
CA ILE A 92 -5.37 3.05 4.65
C ILE A 92 -5.59 1.53 4.65
N LEU A 93 -6.42 1.00 5.55
CA LEU A 93 -6.72 -0.44 5.58
C LEU A 93 -7.39 -0.92 4.28
N LYS A 94 -8.30 -0.11 3.73
CA LYS A 94 -8.92 -0.37 2.42
C LYS A 94 -7.88 -0.37 1.29
N PHE A 95 -6.95 0.58 1.30
CA PHE A 95 -5.84 0.62 0.35
C PHE A 95 -5.01 -0.66 0.41
N VAL A 96 -4.54 -1.06 1.60
CA VAL A 96 -3.75 -2.28 1.77
C VAL A 96 -4.53 -3.51 1.29
N LYS A 97 -5.83 -3.60 1.61
CA LYS A 97 -6.68 -4.69 1.12
C LYS A 97 -6.71 -4.77 -0.40
N ILE A 98 -6.91 -3.64 -1.09
CA ILE A 98 -6.90 -3.61 -2.57
C ILE A 98 -5.55 -4.08 -3.13
N VAL A 99 -4.44 -3.66 -2.52
CA VAL A 99 -3.09 -4.10 -2.92
C VAL A 99 -2.92 -5.61 -2.74
N PHE A 100 -3.41 -6.17 -1.64
CA PHE A 100 -3.34 -7.61 -1.39
C PHE A 100 -4.21 -8.44 -2.34
N GLU A 101 -5.40 -7.95 -2.67
CA GLU A 101 -6.32 -8.63 -3.60
C GLU A 101 -5.81 -8.63 -5.05
N ASN A 102 -4.89 -7.73 -5.39
CA ASN A 102 -4.28 -7.65 -6.70
C ASN A 102 -2.90 -8.31 -6.72
N SER A 103 -2.79 -9.46 -7.39
CA SER A 103 -1.55 -10.25 -7.48
C SER A 103 -0.38 -9.50 -8.10
N GLN A 104 -0.63 -8.51 -8.98
CA GLN A 104 0.43 -7.70 -9.58
C GLN A 104 1.07 -6.76 -8.57
N TYR A 105 0.36 -6.37 -7.52
CA TYR A 105 0.85 -5.45 -6.50
C TYR A 105 1.37 -6.22 -5.29
N SER A 106 0.69 -7.30 -4.88
CA SER A 106 1.09 -8.07 -3.70
C SER A 106 2.49 -8.72 -3.83
N ILE A 107 3.00 -8.91 -5.05
CA ILE A 107 4.37 -9.38 -5.29
C ILE A 107 5.44 -8.49 -4.62
N CYS A 108 5.17 -7.18 -4.49
CA CYS A 108 6.13 -6.26 -3.90
C CYS A 108 6.45 -6.59 -2.43
N PHE A 109 5.55 -7.23 -1.69
CA PHE A 109 5.81 -7.63 -0.31
C PHE A 109 6.72 -8.85 -0.21
N ASN A 110 6.87 -9.63 -1.29
CA ASN A 110 7.84 -10.71 -1.38
C ASN A 110 9.21 -10.20 -1.84
N GLU A 111 9.23 -9.19 -2.70
CA GLU A 111 10.45 -8.63 -3.28
C GLU A 111 11.07 -7.52 -2.41
N ASN A 112 10.30 -6.91 -1.53
CA ASN A 112 10.73 -5.78 -0.70
C ASN A 112 10.43 -6.02 0.79
N GLU A 113 11.39 -6.64 1.47
CA GLU A 113 11.33 -6.96 2.90
C GLU A 113 11.16 -5.69 3.77
N HIS A 114 11.68 -4.55 3.34
CA HIS A 114 11.49 -3.28 4.05
C HIS A 114 10.02 -2.86 4.09
N ILE A 115 9.35 -2.87 2.93
CA ILE A 115 7.92 -2.55 2.84
C ILE A 115 7.08 -3.55 3.64
N LYS A 116 7.44 -4.84 3.61
CA LYS A 116 6.80 -5.87 4.43
C LYS A 116 6.92 -5.58 5.93
N ASN A 117 8.11 -5.21 6.40
CA ASN A 117 8.34 -4.86 7.81
C ASN A 117 7.56 -3.61 8.23
N ILE A 118 7.54 -2.58 7.37
CA ILE A 118 6.73 -1.37 7.59
C ILE A 118 5.26 -1.74 7.71
N LEU A 119 4.74 -2.56 6.80
CA LEU A 119 3.36 -2.99 6.84
C LEU A 119 3.03 -3.73 8.14
N GLN A 120 3.84 -4.72 8.50
CA GLN A 120 3.63 -5.49 9.72
C GLN A 120 3.63 -4.59 10.96
N PHE A 121 4.63 -3.73 11.10
CA PHE A 121 4.75 -2.81 12.22
C PHE A 121 3.53 -1.88 12.33
N ASN A 122 3.17 -1.21 11.23
CA ASN A 122 2.08 -0.22 11.25
C ASN A 122 0.71 -0.87 11.49
N ILE A 123 0.46 -2.08 10.96
CA ILE A 123 -0.78 -2.82 11.23
C ILE A 123 -0.87 -3.24 12.69
N ASP A 124 0.23 -3.72 13.27
CA ASP A 124 0.27 -4.12 14.68
C ASP A 124 0.05 -2.93 15.63
N GLU A 125 0.66 -1.77 15.33
CA GLU A 125 0.39 -0.51 16.04
C GLU A 125 -1.08 -0.08 15.91
N MET A 126 -1.66 -0.17 14.71
CA MET A 126 -3.07 0.16 14.51
C MET A 126 -4.00 -0.76 15.31
N ILE A 127 -3.68 -2.04 15.47
CA ILE A 127 -4.43 -2.97 16.34
C ILE A 127 -4.27 -2.55 17.81
N HIS A 128 -3.04 -2.27 18.24
CA HIS A 128 -2.71 -1.93 19.61
C HIS A 128 -3.40 -0.63 20.07
N ASP A 129 -3.29 0.43 19.29
CA ASP A 129 -3.77 1.77 19.66
C ASP A 129 -5.29 1.91 19.56
N ASN A 130 -5.95 0.92 18.97
CA ASN A 130 -7.38 0.95 18.69
C ASN A 130 -8.10 -0.26 19.30
N ARG A 131 -7.50 -0.85 20.35
CA ARG A 131 -8.07 -1.95 21.14
C ARG A 131 -9.53 -1.64 21.45
N SER A 132 -10.44 -2.41 20.84
CA SER A 132 -11.90 -2.33 20.98
C SER A 132 -12.66 -1.35 20.07
N ASN A 133 -12.08 -0.93 18.94
CA ASN A 133 -12.84 -0.27 17.88
C ASN A 133 -12.79 -1.01 16.54
N GLU A 134 -13.63 -0.56 15.60
CA GLU A 134 -13.75 -1.12 14.25
C GLU A 134 -12.41 -1.20 13.49
N ILE A 135 -11.51 -0.25 13.69
CA ILE A 135 -10.19 -0.24 13.03
C ILE A 135 -9.33 -1.40 13.49
N SER A 136 -9.32 -1.70 14.79
CA SER A 136 -8.62 -2.88 15.32
C SER A 136 -9.16 -4.16 14.70
N GLU A 137 -10.48 -4.30 14.59
CA GLU A 137 -11.09 -5.50 14.03
C GLU A 137 -10.81 -5.64 12.52
N GLN A 138 -10.90 -4.56 11.75
CA GLN A 138 -10.52 -4.55 10.34
C GLN A 138 -9.05 -4.92 10.13
N ALA A 139 -8.14 -4.39 10.97
CA ALA A 139 -6.72 -4.68 10.88
C ALA A 139 -6.41 -6.15 11.25
N LYS A 140 -7.06 -6.71 12.27
CA LYS A 140 -6.95 -8.14 12.61
C LYS A 140 -7.47 -9.04 11.50
N GLU A 141 -8.61 -8.70 10.91
CA GLU A 141 -9.19 -9.47 9.80
C GLU A 141 -8.25 -9.46 8.58
N LEU A 142 -7.69 -8.30 8.24
CA LEU A 142 -6.69 -8.16 7.18
C LEU A 142 -5.47 -9.05 7.46
N LYS A 143 -4.90 -8.98 8.66
CA LYS A 143 -3.74 -9.80 9.05
C LYS A 143 -4.04 -11.30 8.97
N LYS A 144 -5.24 -11.72 9.38
CA LYS A 144 -5.67 -13.12 9.35
C LYS A 144 -5.88 -13.63 7.91
N HIS A 145 -6.51 -12.84 7.06
CA HIS A 145 -6.82 -13.26 5.68
C HIS A 145 -5.58 -13.35 4.81
N TYR A 146 -4.59 -12.50 5.05
CA TYR A 146 -3.35 -12.42 4.26
C TYR A 146 -2.13 -12.83 5.07
N GLU A 147 -2.28 -13.78 5.99
CA GLU A 147 -1.24 -14.18 6.95
C GLU A 147 0.11 -14.54 6.29
N HIS A 148 0.06 -15.17 5.11
CA HIS A 148 1.24 -15.51 4.31
C HIS A 148 2.10 -14.30 3.90
N LEU A 149 1.52 -13.09 3.81
CA LEU A 149 2.22 -11.84 3.53
C LEU A 149 2.80 -11.18 4.79
N PHE A 150 2.42 -11.64 5.99
CA PHE A 150 2.95 -11.15 7.27
C PHE A 150 3.96 -12.11 7.91
N ILE A 151 3.90 -13.41 7.60
CA ILE A 151 4.87 -14.37 8.10
C ILE A 151 6.20 -14.15 7.37
N LYS A 152 7.29 -14.04 8.14
CA LYS A 152 8.64 -14.11 7.61
C LYS A 152 8.81 -15.49 6.99
N THR A 153 8.82 -15.58 5.66
CA THR A 153 9.17 -16.80 4.96
C THR A 153 10.55 -17.20 5.46
N LYS A 154 10.65 -18.33 6.16
CA LYS A 154 11.95 -18.91 6.47
C LYS A 154 12.63 -19.09 5.12
N SER A 155 13.75 -18.41 4.91
CA SER A 155 14.66 -18.75 3.83
C SER A 155 14.95 -20.25 3.98
N ILE A 156 14.58 -21.03 2.97
CA ILE A 156 15.12 -22.37 2.84
C ILE A 156 16.61 -22.14 2.62
N ASP A 157 17.42 -22.40 3.64
CA ASP A 157 18.87 -22.48 3.47
C ASP A 157 19.15 -23.64 2.52
N ILE A 158 19.29 -23.32 1.23
CA ILE A 158 19.88 -24.21 0.23
C ILE A 158 21.39 -24.16 0.46
N THR A 159 21.86 -24.68 1.58
CA THR A 159 23.29 -24.88 1.86
C THR A 159 23.62 -26.34 2.21
N ASN A 160 22.69 -27.28 2.04
CA ASN A 160 22.93 -28.70 2.24
C ASN A 160 22.45 -29.58 1.06
N PHE A 161 22.79 -29.20 -0.17
CA PHE A 161 22.64 -30.09 -1.34
C PHE A 161 23.97 -30.53 -1.99
N ASP A 162 25.14 -30.14 -1.43
CA ASP A 162 26.46 -30.47 -2.00
C ASP A 162 27.34 -31.36 -1.08
N GLN A 163 26.77 -32.37 -0.41
CA GLN A 163 27.60 -33.33 0.37
C GLN A 163 27.34 -34.83 0.14
N ASN A 164 26.54 -35.25 -0.85
CA ASN A 164 26.29 -36.69 -1.08
C ASN A 164 26.57 -37.21 -2.50
N GLU A 165 27.36 -36.49 -3.30
CA GLU A 165 27.95 -37.04 -4.53
C GLU A 165 29.48 -37.09 -4.40
N ASN A 166 30.01 -38.04 -3.63
CA ASN A 166 31.40 -38.52 -3.75
C ASN A 166 31.64 -39.73 -2.84
N ASN A 167 30.93 -40.85 -3.06
CA ASN A 167 31.32 -42.16 -2.50
C ASN A 167 30.67 -43.33 -3.23
N LEU A 168 30.81 -43.39 -4.55
CA LEU A 168 30.46 -44.57 -5.35
C LEU A 168 31.32 -44.62 -6.62
N PHE A 169 32.63 -44.81 -6.44
CA PHE A 169 33.53 -45.45 -7.42
C PHE A 169 34.74 -46.04 -6.69
#